data_AF-A0A336ND15-F1
#
_entry.id   AF-A0A336ND15-F1
#
_cell.length_a   1.000
_cell.length_b   1.000
_cell.length_c   1.000
_cell.angle_alpha   90.00
_cell.angle_beta   90.00
_cell.angle_gamma   90.00
#
_symmetry.space_group_name_H-M   'P 1'
#
loop_
_entity.id
_entity.type
_entity.pdbx_description
1 polymer ?
#
loop_
_entity_poly.entity_id
_entity_poly.type
_entity_poly.pdbx_seq_one_letter_code
_entity_poly.pdbx_strand_id
1 'polypeptide(L)'
;MRLSSVLHEIEAGNLEAVVTHYCKDKPWLGFGHPIMQRDVRVAFFFSCFQAPMRPFNSLARSILDNTGLQPNVDFLIESIMSKHRASHELGLLAFFVCRMPILLAHYQARFSAIPSVYHQRI
;
A
#
# COMPACT_ATOMS: atom_id res chain seq x y z
N MET A 1 -8.79 -12.45 1.25
CA MET A 1 -8.65 -12.91 -0.15
C MET A 1 -7.47 -12.20 -0.79
N ARG A 2 -6.68 -12.84 -1.66
CA ARG A 2 -5.52 -12.22 -2.32
C ARG A 2 -5.91 -11.59 -3.65
N LEU A 3 -5.35 -10.44 -3.99
CA LEU A 3 -5.66 -9.76 -5.26
C LEU A 3 -5.21 -10.61 -6.47
N SER A 4 -4.14 -11.37 -6.30
CA SER A 4 -3.62 -12.30 -7.31
C SER A 4 -4.63 -13.39 -7.72
N SER A 5 -5.56 -13.76 -6.83
CA SER A 5 -6.58 -14.78 -7.13
C SER A 5 -7.68 -14.32 -8.08
N VAL A 6 -7.86 -13.00 -8.23
CA VAL A 6 -8.87 -12.37 -9.10
C VAL A 6 -8.21 -11.60 -10.26
N LEU A 7 -6.91 -11.79 -10.48
CA LEU A 7 -6.12 -11.03 -11.45
C LEU A 7 -6.69 -11.14 -12.88
N HIS A 8 -7.09 -12.35 -13.29
CA HIS A 8 -7.66 -12.57 -14.61
C HIS A 8 -8.96 -11.78 -14.82
N GLU A 9 -9.80 -11.70 -13.79
CA GLU A 9 -11.07 -10.97 -13.83
C GLU A 9 -10.85 -9.45 -13.83
N ILE A 10 -9.82 -8.98 -13.09
CA ILE A 10 -9.35 -7.60 -13.11
C ILE A 10 -8.87 -7.21 -14.51
N GLU A 11 -8.01 -8.02 -15.12
CA GLU A 11 -7.46 -7.79 -16.47
C GLU A 11 -8.54 -7.86 -17.55
N ALA A 12 -9.53 -8.74 -17.39
CA ALA A 12 -10.71 -8.84 -18.26
C ALA A 12 -11.71 -7.68 -18.07
N GLY A 13 -11.51 -6.81 -17.07
CA GLY A 13 -12.39 -5.67 -16.80
C GLY A 13 -13.72 -6.03 -16.14
N ASN A 14 -13.86 -7.24 -15.59
CA ASN A 14 -15.07 -7.68 -14.89
C ASN A 14 -15.10 -7.16 -13.44
N LEU A 15 -15.12 -5.84 -13.30
CA LEU A 15 -14.91 -5.17 -12.00
C LEU A 15 -16.01 -5.46 -10.99
N GLU A 16 -17.27 -5.60 -11.42
CA GLU A 16 -18.40 -5.88 -10.52
C GLU A 16 -18.25 -7.23 -9.82
N ALA A 17 -17.88 -8.28 -10.57
CA ALA A 17 -17.61 -9.59 -10.01
C ALA A 17 -16.41 -9.56 -9.06
N VAL A 18 -15.34 -8.85 -9.45
CA VAL A 18 -14.14 -8.70 -8.60
C VAL A 18 -14.48 -7.98 -7.31
N VAL A 19 -15.23 -6.88 -7.34
CA VAL A 19 -15.62 -6.13 -6.14
C VAL A 19 -16.50 -6.99 -5.25
N THR A 20 -17.48 -7.68 -5.81
CA THR A 20 -18.37 -8.58 -5.06
C THR A 20 -17.57 -9.67 -4.35
N HIS A 21 -16.58 -10.25 -5.01
CA HIS A 21 -15.75 -11.30 -4.44
C HIS A 21 -14.74 -10.74 -3.41
N TYR A 22 -14.03 -9.67 -3.78
CA TYR A 22 -12.98 -9.06 -2.97
C TYR A 22 -13.53 -8.40 -1.70
N CYS A 23 -14.72 -7.79 -1.80
CA CYS A 23 -15.38 -7.09 -0.70
C CYS A 23 -16.41 -7.94 0.04
N LYS A 24 -16.45 -9.26 -0.20
CA LYS A 24 -17.42 -10.18 0.42
C LYS A 24 -17.37 -10.15 1.96
N ASP A 25 -16.17 -10.31 2.51
CA ASP A 25 -15.95 -10.41 3.95
C ASP A 25 -14.97 -9.34 4.42
N LYS A 26 -15.32 -8.63 5.49
CA LYS A 26 -14.41 -7.68 6.14
C LYS A 26 -13.33 -8.43 6.94
N PRO A 27 -12.10 -7.87 7.06
CA PRO A 27 -11.66 -6.58 6.54
C PRO A 27 -11.28 -6.62 5.06
N TRP A 28 -11.54 -5.52 4.34
CA TRP A 28 -11.13 -5.33 2.95
C TRP A 28 -9.66 -4.90 2.90
N LEU A 29 -8.78 -5.87 2.69
CA LEU A 29 -7.33 -5.68 2.75
C LEU A 29 -6.87 -4.60 1.76
N GLY A 30 -5.96 -3.73 2.19
CA GLY A 30 -5.46 -2.63 1.37
C GLY A 30 -6.40 -1.42 1.23
N PHE A 31 -7.53 -1.40 1.93
CA PHE A 31 -8.47 -0.27 1.95
C PHE A 31 -8.68 0.29 3.36
N GLY A 32 -8.79 1.62 3.43
CA GLY A 32 -8.85 2.36 4.68
C GLY A 32 -7.47 2.55 5.33
N HIS A 33 -7.33 3.58 6.15
CA HIS A 33 -6.09 3.86 6.88
C HIS A 33 -6.42 4.66 8.16
N PRO A 34 -5.78 4.37 9.30
CA PRO A 34 -6.12 5.00 10.59
C PRO A 34 -5.84 6.51 10.62
N ILE A 35 -4.83 6.96 9.86
CA ILE A 35 -4.39 8.37 9.82
C ILE A 35 -4.77 9.09 8.52
N MET A 36 -4.56 8.47 7.35
CA MET A 36 -4.72 9.12 6.06
C MET A 36 -6.12 8.82 5.49
N GLN A 37 -6.98 9.84 5.41
CA GLN A 37 -8.25 9.69 4.69
C GLN A 37 -8.04 9.35 3.21
N ARG A 38 -7.01 9.93 2.60
CA ARG A 38 -6.55 9.62 1.23
C ARG A 38 -5.04 9.37 1.28
N ASP A 39 -4.62 8.18 0.88
CA ASP A 39 -3.20 7.84 0.83
C ASP A 39 -2.53 8.54 -0.36
N VAL A 40 -1.75 9.59 -0.06
CA VAL A 40 -1.04 10.40 -1.07
C VAL A 40 -0.04 9.59 -1.87
N ARG A 41 0.50 8.49 -1.32
CA ARG A 41 1.46 7.62 -2.01
C ARG A 41 0.77 6.87 -3.14
N VAL A 42 -0.43 6.37 -2.87
CA VAL A 42 -1.28 5.68 -3.85
C VAL A 42 -1.74 6.65 -4.93
N ALA A 43 -2.22 7.83 -4.53
CA ALA A 43 -2.67 8.87 -5.45
C ALA A 43 -1.54 9.31 -6.40
N PHE A 44 -0.34 9.56 -5.86
CA PHE A 44 0.82 9.92 -6.64
C PHE A 44 1.20 8.81 -7.63
N PHE A 45 1.30 7.57 -7.16
CA PHE A 45 1.69 6.44 -8.02
C PHE A 45 0.73 6.25 -9.20
N PHE A 46 -0.58 6.18 -8.95
CA PHE A 46 -1.54 6.03 -10.06
C PHE A 46 -1.56 7.23 -10.99
N SER A 47 -1.20 8.43 -10.54
CA SER A 47 -1.07 9.59 -11.42
C SER A 47 0.09 9.45 -12.41
N CYS A 48 1.20 8.84 -11.99
CA CYS A 48 2.39 8.61 -12.82
C CYS A 48 2.24 7.38 -13.74
N PHE A 49 1.52 6.35 -13.29
CA PHE A 49 1.45 5.04 -13.97
C PHE A 49 0.04 4.69 -14.45
N GLN A 50 -0.74 5.69 -14.91
CA GLN A 50 -2.16 5.53 -15.26
C GLN A 50 -2.44 4.40 -16.25
N ALA A 51 -1.76 4.40 -17.41
CA ALA A 51 -2.00 3.42 -18.46
C ALA A 51 -1.63 1.99 -18.02
N PRO A 52 -0.42 1.72 -17.53
CA PRO A 52 -0.01 0.36 -17.22
C PRO A 52 -0.65 -0.18 -15.92
N MET A 53 -1.31 0.66 -15.12
CA MET A 53 -2.00 0.26 -13.88
C MET A 53 -3.51 0.48 -13.96
N ARG A 54 -4.06 0.74 -15.15
CA ARG A 54 -5.48 1.05 -15.34
C ARG A 54 -6.42 0.02 -14.69
N PRO A 55 -6.23 -1.31 -14.83
CA PRO A 55 -7.14 -2.28 -14.23
C PRO A 55 -7.25 -2.14 -12.70
N PHE A 56 -6.10 -1.97 -12.02
CA PHE A 56 -6.04 -1.80 -10.56
C PHE A 56 -6.59 -0.45 -10.10
N ASN A 57 -6.35 0.62 -10.87
CA ASN A 57 -6.92 1.93 -10.57
C ASN A 57 -8.45 1.92 -10.71
N SER A 58 -8.98 1.24 -11.74
CA SER A 58 -10.43 1.07 -11.92
C SER A 58 -11.05 0.24 -10.79
N LEU A 59 -10.38 -0.84 -10.37
CA LEU A 59 -10.81 -1.61 -9.20
C LEU A 59 -10.83 -0.75 -7.93
N ALA A 60 -9.78 0.02 -7.67
CA ALA A 60 -9.72 0.88 -6.49
C ALA A 60 -10.85 1.91 -6.45
N ARG A 61 -11.19 2.50 -7.61
CA ARG A 61 -12.34 3.41 -7.74
C ARG A 61 -13.65 2.68 -7.48
N SER A 62 -13.83 1.50 -8.06
CA SER A 62 -15.05 0.72 -7.87
C SER A 62 -15.25 0.32 -6.40
N ILE A 63 -14.18 -0.09 -5.69
CA ILE A 63 -14.24 -0.38 -4.25
C ILE A 63 -14.55 0.90 -3.46
N LEU A 64 -13.92 2.03 -3.79
CA LEU A 64 -14.20 3.32 -3.16
C LEU A 64 -15.68 3.71 -3.32
N ASP A 65 -16.24 3.60 -4.52
CA ASP A 65 -17.63 3.95 -4.81
C ASP A 65 -18.62 3.06 -4.03
N ASN A 66 -18.27 1.78 -3.82
CA ASN A 66 -19.11 0.83 -3.08
C ASN A 66 -18.96 0.92 -1.56
N THR A 67 -17.80 1.33 -1.05
CA THR A 67 -17.46 1.19 0.38
C THR A 67 -17.17 2.51 1.08
N GLY A 68 -16.89 3.57 0.34
CA GLY A 68 -16.38 4.84 0.84
C GLY A 68 -14.91 4.79 1.30
N LEU A 69 -14.22 3.63 1.22
CA LEU A 69 -12.84 3.50 1.65
C LEU A 69 -11.86 3.73 0.50
N GLN A 70 -10.83 4.54 0.77
CA GLN A 70 -9.72 4.77 -0.16
C GLN A 70 -8.70 3.62 -0.11
N PRO A 71 -8.03 3.30 -1.23
CA PRO A 71 -6.90 2.38 -1.21
C PRO A 71 -5.73 2.97 -0.41
N ASN A 72 -4.96 2.10 0.24
CA ASN A 72 -3.73 2.44 0.94
C ASN A 72 -2.51 1.79 0.26
N VAL A 73 -1.32 2.05 0.78
CA VAL A 73 -0.06 1.55 0.22
C VAL A 73 0.00 0.02 0.09
N ASP A 74 -0.72 -0.73 0.91
CA ASP A 74 -0.71 -2.19 0.84
C ASP A 74 -1.45 -2.68 -0.41
N PHE A 75 -2.58 -2.05 -0.76
CA PHE A 75 -3.24 -2.31 -2.05
C PHE A 75 -2.33 -1.98 -3.22
N LEU A 76 -1.56 -0.88 -3.12
CA LEU A 76 -0.59 -0.51 -4.14
C LEU A 76 0.50 -1.59 -4.31
N ILE A 77 1.10 -2.06 -3.23
CA ILE A 77 2.12 -3.11 -3.27
C ILE A 77 1.54 -4.38 -3.88
N GLU A 78 0.38 -4.84 -3.39
CA GLU A 78 -0.30 -6.03 -3.88
C GLU A 78 -0.66 -5.90 -5.38
N SER A 79 -1.07 -4.71 -5.85
CA SER A 79 -1.36 -4.44 -7.26
C SER A 79 -0.12 -4.57 -8.14
N ILE A 80 1.02 -4.02 -7.70
CA ILE A 80 2.30 -4.13 -8.43
C ILE A 80 2.75 -5.59 -8.47
N MET A 81 2.73 -6.29 -7.33
CA MET A 81 3.14 -7.69 -7.27
C MET A 81 2.26 -8.56 -8.17
N SER A 82 0.94 -8.37 -8.13
CA SER A 82 -0.02 -9.12 -8.95
C SER A 82 0.23 -8.88 -10.44
N LYS A 83 0.38 -7.62 -10.85
CA LYS A 83 0.66 -7.26 -12.23
C LYS A 83 1.93 -7.91 -12.78
N HIS A 84 2.99 -7.91 -11.99
CA HIS A 84 4.28 -8.49 -12.38
C HIS A 84 4.36 -10.00 -12.12
N ARG A 85 3.28 -10.62 -11.63
CA ARG A 85 3.23 -12.03 -11.23
C ARG A 85 4.38 -12.39 -10.28
N ALA A 86 4.76 -11.45 -9.43
CA ALA A 86 5.85 -11.57 -8.48
C ALA A 86 5.38 -12.31 -7.22
N SER A 87 6.31 -13.00 -6.57
CA SER A 87 6.05 -13.65 -5.27
C SER A 87 5.71 -12.60 -4.21
N HIS A 88 4.73 -12.87 -3.36
CA HIS A 88 4.28 -11.92 -2.33
C HIS A 88 5.40 -11.56 -1.33
N GLU A 89 6.33 -12.49 -1.10
CA GLU A 89 7.51 -12.33 -0.27
C GLU A 89 8.41 -11.20 -0.80
N LEU A 90 8.44 -10.95 -2.11
CA LEU A 90 9.18 -9.83 -2.70
C LEU A 90 8.55 -8.48 -2.36
N GLY A 91 7.21 -8.42 -2.26
CA GLY A 91 6.51 -7.21 -1.81
C GLY A 91 6.87 -6.86 -0.37
N LEU A 92 6.91 -7.87 0.51
CA LEU A 92 7.34 -7.70 1.90
C LEU A 92 8.82 -7.30 2.00
N LEU A 93 9.69 -7.93 1.21
CA LEU A 93 11.11 -7.58 1.17
C LEU A 93 11.30 -6.13 0.71
N ALA A 94 10.62 -5.72 -0.36
CA ALA A 94 10.66 -4.35 -0.86
C ALA A 94 10.19 -3.34 0.20
N PHE A 95 9.12 -3.66 0.94
CA PHE A 95 8.67 -2.85 2.07
C PHE A 95 9.79 -2.67 3.10
N PHE A 96 10.47 -3.75 3.52
CA PHE A 96 11.57 -3.65 4.48
C PHE A 96 12.73 -2.81 3.94
N VAL A 97 13.17 -3.04 2.71
CA VAL A 97 14.26 -2.27 2.07
C VAL A 97 13.94 -0.78 2.07
N CYS A 98 12.71 -0.39 1.71
CA CYS A 98 12.29 1.01 1.71
C CYS A 98 12.12 1.58 3.13
N ARG A 99 11.76 0.75 4.11
CA ARG A 99 11.48 1.18 5.48
C ARG A 99 12.71 1.21 6.38
N MET A 100 13.77 0.47 6.05
CA MET A 100 15.00 0.43 6.87
C MET A 100 15.66 1.81 7.09
N PRO A 101 15.85 2.67 6.07
CA PRO A 101 16.52 3.96 6.28
C PRO A 101 15.81 4.84 7.30
N ILE A 102 14.49 4.88 7.26
CA ILE A 102 13.69 5.69 8.18
C ILE A 102 13.59 5.05 9.58
N LEU A 103 13.57 3.72 9.68
CA LEU A 103 13.70 3.06 10.99
C LEU A 103 15.04 3.36 11.65
N LEU A 104 16.14 3.32 10.89
CA LEU A 104 17.47 3.70 11.37
C LEU A 104 17.54 5.17 11.77
N ALA A 105 16.94 6.07 10.97
CA ALA A 105 16.87 7.49 11.31
C ALA A 105 16.08 7.74 12.61
N HIS A 106 14.94 7.07 12.79
CA HIS A 106 14.17 7.14 14.04
C HIS A 106 14.95 6.57 15.23
N TYR A 107 15.69 5.48 15.03
CA TYR A 107 16.56 4.92 16.06
C TYR A 107 17.64 5.94 16.47
N GLN A 108 18.36 6.52 15.51
CA GLN A 108 19.35 7.57 15.76
C GLN A 108 18.73 8.78 16.47
N ALA A 109 17.57 9.26 16.01
CA ALA A 109 16.89 10.38 16.65
C ALA A 109 16.52 10.09 18.11
N ARG A 110 16.13 8.84 18.42
CA ARG A 110 15.75 8.42 19.77
C ARG A 110 16.95 8.26 20.72
N PHE A 111 18.08 7.75 20.23
CA PHE A 111 19.20 7.32 21.09
C PHE A 111 20.47 8.16 20.95
N SER A 112 20.66 8.90 19.86
CA SER A 112 21.78 9.84 19.71
C SER A 112 21.45 11.24 20.23
N ALA A 113 20.17 11.53 20.52
CA ALA A 113 19.76 12.72 21.26
C ALA A 113 19.97 12.53 22.77
N ILE A 114 21.20 12.25 23.19
CA ILE A 114 21.61 12.39 24.59
C ILE A 114 22.05 13.85 24.77
N PRO A 115 21.36 14.67 25.59
CA PRO A 115 21.84 16.00 25.93
C PRO A 115 23.23 15.89 26.56
N SER A 116 24.19 16.65 26.06
CA SER A 116 25.52 16.85 26.61
C SER A 116 25.49 17.61 27.95
N VAL A 117 24.67 17.17 28.91
CA VAL A 117 24.58 17.80 30.25
C VAL A 117 25.74 17.38 31.16
N TYR A 118 26.68 16.57 30.69
CA TYR A 118 27.83 16.09 31.48
C TYR A 118 29.22 16.57 31.02
N HIS A 119 29.32 17.62 30.19
CA HIS A 119 30.65 18.08 29.69
C HIS A 119 31.07 19.51 30.08
N GLN A 120 30.49 20.10 31.14
CA GLN A 120 30.88 21.44 31.61
C GLN A 120 31.28 21.56 33.09
N ARG A 121 31.67 20.46 33.75
CA ARG A 121 32.32 20.55 35.07
C ARG A 121 33.39 19.50 35.26
N ILE A 122 34.60 19.76 34.77
CA ILE A 122 35.87 19.52 35.48
C ILE A 122 36.83 20.63 35.06
#